data_AF-A0A2V7TK41-F1
#
_entry.id   AF-A0A2V7TK41-F1
#
_cell.length_a   1.000
_cell.length_b   1.000
_cell.length_c   1.000
_cell.angle_alpha   90.00
_cell.angle_beta   90.00
_cell.angle_gamma   90.00
#
_symmetry.space_group_name_H-M   'P 1'
#
loop_
_entity.id
_entity.type
_entity.pdbx_description
1 polymer ?
#
loop_
_entity_poly.entity_id
_entity_poly.type
_entity_poly.pdbx_seq_one_letter_code
_entity_poly.pdbx_strand_id
1 'polypeptide(L)'
;MVRELRGLIRAMVRSSDRAPEELRVSLREIAGRAAAEAERQAIRLALRATRGNKSEAARLLRVDYKTLHVKIKQFGISAEQFRQS
;
A
#
# COMPACT_ATOMS: atom_id res chain seq x y z
N MET A 1 -3.17 0.33 54.95
CA MET A 1 -3.89 0.81 53.75
C MET A 1 -3.02 1.58 52.73
N VAL A 2 -1.68 1.65 52.86
CA VAL A 2 -0.81 2.37 51.89
C VAL A 2 -0.02 1.48 50.91
N ARG A 3 -0.09 0.14 51.07
CA ARG A 3 0.58 -0.83 50.17
C ARG A 3 -0.22 -1.17 48.92
N GLU A 4 -1.54 -1.04 48.96
CA GLU A 4 -2.41 -1.34 47.80
C GLU A 4 -2.39 -0.21 46.76
N LEU A 5 -2.23 1.04 47.21
CA LEU A 5 -2.22 2.21 46.33
C LEU A 5 -0.98 2.26 45.40
N ARG A 6 0.16 1.68 45.82
CA ARG A 6 1.38 1.58 44.99
C ARG A 6 1.24 0.56 43.85
N GLY A 7 0.44 -0.49 44.04
CA GLY A 7 0.18 -1.51 43.02
C GLY A 7 -0.64 -0.96 41.85
N LEU A 8 -1.63 -0.11 42.16
CA LEU A 8 -2.50 0.53 41.17
C LEU A 8 -1.76 1.56 40.31
N ILE A 9 -0.87 2.36 40.89
CA ILE A 9 -0.03 3.30 40.12
C ILE A 9 0.89 2.55 39.14
N ARG A 10 1.46 1.41 39.56
CA ARG A 10 2.30 0.56 38.69
C ARG A 10 1.49 -0.14 37.58
N ALA A 11 0.21 -0.41 37.79
CA ALA A 11 -0.68 -0.95 36.77
C ALA A 11 -1.05 0.12 35.73
N MET A 12 -1.39 1.34 36.16
CA MET A 12 -1.73 2.45 35.26
C MET A 12 -0.58 2.91 34.37
N VAL A 13 0.66 2.92 34.88
CA VAL A 13 1.84 3.26 34.05
C VAL A 13 2.09 2.22 32.95
N ARG A 14 1.77 0.93 33.17
CA ARG A 14 1.89 -0.11 32.14
C ARG A 14 0.80 -0.05 31.07
N SER A 15 -0.36 0.53 31.38
CA SER A 15 -1.43 0.73 30.40
C SER A 15 -1.15 1.86 29.41
N SER A 16 -0.26 2.80 29.76
CA SER A 16 0.13 3.91 28.88
C SER A 16 1.27 3.57 27.90
N ASP A 17 1.95 2.44 28.09
CA ASP A 17 3.09 2.00 27.25
C ASP A 17 2.67 1.14 26.06
N ARG A 18 1.36 0.86 25.93
CA ARG A 18 0.78 0.43 24.67
C ARG A 18 0.56 1.67 23.81
N ALA A 19 1.66 2.22 23.29
CA ALA A 19 1.56 3.06 22.11
C ALA A 19 0.70 2.29 21.09
N PRO A 20 -0.31 2.93 20.46
CA PRO A 20 -1.14 2.24 19.48
C PRO A 20 -0.22 1.57 18.47
N GLU A 21 -0.38 0.27 18.26
CA GLU A 21 0.39 -0.54 17.29
C GLU A 21 0.47 0.12 15.90
N GLU A 22 -0.46 1.02 15.59
CA GLU A 22 -0.47 1.89 14.41
C GLU A 22 0.76 2.80 14.26
N LEU A 23 1.44 3.16 15.37
CA LEU A 23 2.66 3.99 15.35
C LEU A 23 3.95 3.17 15.14
N ARG A 24 3.87 1.84 15.02
CA ARG A 24 5.03 0.98 14.73
C ARG A 24 5.39 0.91 13.24
N VAL A 25 4.67 1.65 12.39
CA VAL A 25 4.96 1.72 10.95
C VAL A 25 5.96 2.84 10.70
N SER A 26 7.10 2.50 10.10
CA SER A 26 8.11 3.49 9.74
C SER A 26 7.64 4.40 8.60
N LEU A 27 8.16 5.64 8.54
CA LEU A 27 7.91 6.55 7.41
C LEU A 27 8.25 5.91 6.05
N ARG A 28 9.27 5.05 6.03
CA ARG A 28 9.67 4.29 4.84
C ARG A 28 8.57 3.33 4.36
N GLU A 29 7.94 2.61 5.30
CA GLU A 29 6.83 1.71 4.96
C GLU A 29 5.59 2.48 4.51
N ILE A 30 5.30 3.62 5.13
CA ILE A 30 4.19 4.50 4.71
C ILE A 30 4.43 5.00 3.28
N ALA A 31 5.63 5.53 3.01
CA ALA A 31 6.01 5.98 1.67
C ALA A 31 5.94 4.84 0.64
N GLY A 32 6.40 3.64 1.01
CA GLY A 32 6.32 2.45 0.15
C GLY A 32 4.88 2.05 -0.18
N ARG A 33 3.97 2.07 0.80
CA ARG A 33 2.54 1.80 0.60
C ARG A 33 1.89 2.86 -0.29
N ALA A 34 2.19 4.13 -0.05
CA ALA A 34 1.67 5.25 -0.85
C ALA A 34 2.15 5.16 -2.31
N ALA A 35 3.44 4.91 -2.52
CA ALA A 35 4.02 4.72 -3.85
C ALA A 35 3.37 3.52 -4.57
N ALA A 36 3.20 2.39 -3.88
CA ALA A 36 2.56 1.21 -4.45
C ALA A 36 1.10 1.47 -4.86
N GLU A 37 0.35 2.26 -4.09
CA GLU A 37 -1.01 2.65 -4.47
C GLU A 37 -1.02 3.59 -5.67
N ALA A 38 -0.13 4.58 -5.70
CA ALA A 38 0.02 5.47 -6.84
C ALA A 38 0.37 4.70 -8.13
N GLU A 39 1.31 3.75 -8.06
CA GLU A 39 1.66 2.87 -9.18
C GLU A 39 0.44 2.05 -9.65
N ARG A 40 -0.32 1.45 -8.73
CA ARG A 40 -1.54 0.70 -9.06
C ARG A 40 -2.55 1.55 -9.82
N GLN A 41 -2.81 2.77 -9.35
CA GLN A 41 -3.73 3.69 -10.01
C GLN A 41 -3.24 4.08 -11.41
N ALA A 42 -1.95 4.42 -11.54
CA ALA A 42 -1.36 4.78 -12.83
C ALA A 42 -1.50 3.65 -13.86
N ILE A 43 -1.24 2.40 -13.46
CA ILE A 43 -1.38 1.22 -14.33
C ILE A 43 -2.83 1.01 -14.75
N ARG A 44 -3.80 1.14 -13.82
CA ARG A 44 -5.23 1.02 -14.14
C ARG A 44 -5.69 2.09 -15.14
N LEU A 45 -5.27 3.33 -14.94
CA LEU A 45 -5.60 4.44 -15.84
C LEU A 45 -4.99 4.23 -17.23
N ALA A 46 -3.72 3.83 -17.30
CA ALA A 46 -3.06 3.55 -18.56
C ALA A 46 -3.75 2.40 -19.32
N LEU A 47 -4.05 1.29 -18.65
CA LEU A 47 -4.77 0.16 -19.24
C LEU A 47 -6.17 0.56 -19.69
N ARG A 48 -6.88 1.43 -18.96
CA ARG A 48 -8.17 1.95 -19.38
C ARG A 48 -8.06 2.82 -20.63
N ALA A 49 -7.08 3.73 -20.67
CA ALA A 49 -6.83 4.59 -21.81
C ALA A 49 -6.46 3.81 -23.08
N THR A 50 -5.76 2.68 -22.93
CA THR A 50 -5.32 1.84 -24.05
C THR A 50 -6.22 0.64 -24.31
N ARG A 51 -7.41 0.58 -23.68
CA ARG A 51 -8.39 -0.52 -23.80
C ARG A 51 -7.74 -1.90 -23.59
N GLY A 52 -6.96 -2.03 -22.52
CA GLY A 52 -6.25 -3.25 -22.14
C GLY A 52 -5.00 -3.57 -22.96
N ASN A 53 -4.59 -2.73 -23.91
CA ASN A 53 -3.33 -2.93 -24.63
C ASN A 53 -2.13 -2.64 -23.71
N LYS A 54 -1.49 -3.72 -23.25
CA LYS A 54 -0.34 -3.68 -22.34
C LYS A 54 0.89 -3.00 -22.96
N SER A 55 1.13 -3.16 -24.26
CA SER A 55 2.28 -2.55 -24.93
C SER A 55 2.12 -1.03 -25.02
N GLU A 56 0.96 -0.55 -25.43
CA GLU A 56 0.67 0.89 -25.44
C GLU A 56 0.62 1.46 -24.02
N ALA A 57 0.09 0.73 -23.04
CA ALA A 57 0.09 1.18 -21.64
C ALA A 57 1.51 1.35 -21.10
N ALA A 58 2.44 0.45 -21.48
CA ALA A 58 3.84 0.54 -21.09
C ALA A 58 4.50 1.77 -21.72
N ARG A 59 4.20 2.03 -23.01
CA ARG A 59 4.66 3.23 -23.72
C ARG A 59 4.12 4.52 -23.10
N LEU A 60 2.85 4.54 -22.71
CA LEU A 60 2.22 5.68 -22.03
C LEU A 60 2.89 5.97 -20.67
N LEU A 61 3.19 4.92 -19.91
CA LEU A 61 3.87 5.02 -18.62
C LEU A 61 5.40 5.15 -18.73
N ARG A 62 5.95 5.15 -19.95
CA ARG A 62 7.40 5.24 -20.24
C ARG A 62 8.22 4.15 -19.53
N VAL A 63 7.69 2.94 -19.48
CA VAL A 63 8.37 1.76 -18.94
C VAL A 63 8.44 0.66 -19.98
N ASP A 64 9.36 -0.27 -19.80
CA ASP A 64 9.40 -1.46 -20.63
C ASP A 64 8.18 -2.35 -20.41
N TYR A 65 7.77 -3.05 -21.46
CA TYR A 65 6.68 -4.02 -21.42
C TYR A 65 6.87 -5.06 -20.30
N LYS A 66 8.09 -5.57 -20.10
CA LYS A 66 8.39 -6.57 -19.05
C LYS A 66 8.14 -5.99 -17.65
N THR A 67 8.55 -4.75 -17.42
CA THR A 67 8.33 -4.05 -16.14
C THR A 67 6.83 -3.88 -15.88
N LEU A 68 6.07 -3.41 -16.87
CA LEU A 68 4.62 -3.30 -16.73
C LEU A 68 3.98 -4.67 -16.46
N HIS A 69 4.39 -5.72 -17.19
CA HIS A 69 3.86 -7.06 -17.03
C HIS A 69 4.08 -7.59 -15.59
N VAL A 70 5.28 -7.40 -15.03
CA VAL A 70 5.59 -7.78 -13.66
C VAL A 70 4.74 -7.01 -12.66
N LYS A 71 4.62 -5.69 -12.81
CA LYS A 71 3.81 -4.84 -11.92
C LYS A 71 2.32 -5.21 -11.96
N ILE A 72 1.77 -5.48 -13.15
CA ILE A 72 0.40 -5.96 -13.33
C ILE A 72 0.17 -7.26 -12.55
N LYS A 73 1.10 -8.22 -12.64
CA LYS A 73 1.03 -9.48 -11.86
C LYS A 73 1.14 -9.24 -10.35
N GLN A 74 2.10 -8.41 -9.92
CA GLN A 74 2.30 -8.09 -8.49
C GLN A 74 1.06 -7.44 -7.86
N PHE A 75 0.34 -6.63 -8.62
CA PHE A 75 -0.86 -5.95 -8.15
C PHE A 75 -2.17 -6.69 -8.45
N GLY A 76 -2.12 -7.87 -9.06
CA GLY A 76 -3.30 -8.65 -9.40
C GLY A 76 -4.25 -7.96 -10.39
N ILE A 77 -3.73 -7.08 -11.25
CA ILE A 77 -4.53 -6.35 -12.22
C ILE A 77 -4.76 -7.23 -13.45
N SER A 78 -5.99 -7.34 -13.94
CA SER A 78 -6.29 -8.03 -15.20
C SER A 78 -6.54 -7.02 -16.31
N ALA A 79 -5.68 -7.00 -17.32
CA ALA A 79 -5.84 -6.11 -18.48
C ALA A 79 -7.13 -6.41 -19.27
N GLU A 80 -7.67 -7.63 -19.17
CA GLU A 80 -8.91 -8.06 -19.81
C GLU A 80 -10.11 -7.23 -19.39
N GLN A 81 -10.13 -6.82 -18.12
CA GLN A 81 -11.20 -6.01 -17.54
C GLN A 81 -11.35 -4.65 -18.24
N PHE A 82 -10.30 -4.18 -18.90
CA PHE A 82 -10.26 -2.88 -19.58
C PHE A 82 -10.52 -2.98 -21.08
N ARG A 83 -10.69 -4.19 -21.64
CA ARG A 83 -11.01 -4.39 -23.06
C ARG A 83 -12.51 -4.22 -23.36
N GLN A 84 -13.36 -4.34 -22.34
CA GLN A 84 -14.82 -4.41 -22.47
C GLN A 84 -15.55 -3.18 -21.92
N SER A 85 -14.83 -2.07 -21.64
CA SER A 85 -15.37 -0.81 -21.11
C SER A 85 -15.26 0.35 -22.08
#